data_AF-A0A7V9VBV9-F1
#
_entry.id   AF-A0A7V9VBV9-F1
#
_cell.length_a   1.000
_cell.length_b   1.000
_cell.length_c   1.000
_cell.angle_alpha   90.00
_cell.angle_beta   90.00
_cell.angle_gamma   90.00
#
_symmetry.space_group_name_H-M   'P 1'
#
loop_
_entity.id
_entity.type
_entity.pdbx_description
1 polymer ?
#
loop_
_entity_poly.entity_id
_entity_poly.type
_entity_poly.pdbx_seq_one_letter_code
_entity_poly.pdbx_strand_id
1 'polypeptide(L)' 'LYLRLDESPVIESEEVRPGVVLDFNADDQVVGFEILGYSGGCRGRISRRCSSGWRDASGPGWLPL' A
#
# COMPACT_ATOMS: atom_id res chain seq x y z
N LEU A 1 -9.10 -6.21 3.81
CA LEU A 1 -10.16 -5.81 2.86
C LEU A 1 -9.71 -6.23 1.50
N TYR A 2 -10.55 -6.91 0.73
CA TYR A 2 -10.23 -7.39 -0.61
C TYR A 2 -11.19 -6.81 -1.64
N LEU A 3 -10.66 -6.25 -2.73
CA LEU A 3 -11.44 -5.82 -3.88
C LEU A 3 -11.00 -6.56 -5.13
N ARG A 4 -11.97 -7.15 -5.82
CA ARG A 4 -11.79 -7.76 -7.13
C ARG A 4 -12.17 -6.76 -8.21
N LEU A 5 -11.26 -6.51 -9.16
CA LEU A 5 -11.49 -5.60 -10.29
C LEU A 5 -11.91 -6.35 -11.55
N ASP A 6 -11.40 -7.57 -11.70
CA ASP A 6 -11.62 -8.42 -12.87
C ASP A 6 -11.65 -9.91 -12.48
N GLU A 7 -12.31 -10.75 -13.28
CA GLU A 7 -12.47 -12.18 -12.98
C GLU A 7 -11.28 -13.05 -13.43
N SER A 8 -10.32 -12.50 -14.18
CA SER A 8 -9.17 -13.26 -14.68
C SER A 8 -8.36 -13.90 -13.55
N PRO A 9 -7.77 -15.09 -13.75
CA PRO A 9 -6.99 -15.77 -12.71
C PRO A 9 -5.83 -14.93 -12.18
N VAL A 10 -5.60 -14.99 -10.86
CA VAL A 10 -4.40 -14.42 -10.24
C VAL A 10 -3.25 -15.41 -10.42
N ILE A 11 -2.13 -14.94 -10.97
CA ILE A 11 -0.91 -15.74 -11.11
C ILE A 11 0.19 -15.28 -10.16
N GLU A 12 0.16 -14.02 -9.75
CA GLU A 12 1.15 -13.40 -8.87
C GLU A 12 0.49 -12.35 -7.97
N SER A 13 1.06 -12.13 -6.80
CA SER A 13 0.66 -11.07 -5.88
C SER A 13 1.91 -10.37 -5.31
N GLU A 14 1.89 -9.04 -5.26
CA GLU A 14 3.01 -8.22 -4.77
C GLU A 14 2.56 -7.22 -3.69
N GLU A 15 3.30 -7.14 -2.58
CA GLU A 15 3.14 -6.08 -1.58
C GLU A 15 3.92 -4.82 -1.99
N VAL A 16 3.25 -3.90 -2.69
CA VAL A 16 3.87 -2.67 -3.21
C VAL A 16 4.15 -1.63 -2.13
N ARG A 17 3.41 -1.69 -1.00
CA ARG A 17 3.59 -0.84 0.18
C ARG A 17 3.18 -1.63 1.43
N PRO A 18 3.69 -1.30 2.62
CA PRO A 18 3.28 -1.94 3.87
C PRO A 18 1.75 -2.00 4.01
N GLY A 19 1.21 -3.22 3.95
CA GLY A 19 -0.22 -3.50 4.04
C GLY A 19 -1.05 -3.25 2.78
N VAL A 20 -0.43 -3.06 1.61
CA VAL A 20 -1.11 -2.93 0.31
C VAL A 20 -0.54 -3.98 -0.65
N VAL A 21 -1.39 -4.91 -1.07
CA VAL A 21 -1.05 -6.01 -1.98
C VAL A 21 -1.84 -5.87 -3.27
N LEU A 22 -1.19 -6.06 -4.41
CA LEU A 22 -1.81 -6.10 -5.75
C LEU A 22 -1.74 -7.52 -6.31
N ASP A 23 -2.81 -7.96 -6.96
CA ASP A 23 -2.91 -9.24 -7.65
C ASP A 23 -2.80 -9.02 -9.17
N PHE A 24 -1.96 -9.81 -9.84
CA PHE A 24 -1.71 -9.73 -11.28
C PHE A 24 -2.19 -10.97 -12.02
N ASN A 25 -2.66 -10.78 -13.26
CA ASN A 25 -2.96 -11.85 -14.22
C ASN A 25 -1.75 -12.13 -15.14
N ALA A 26 -1.92 -13.06 -16.07
CA ALA A 26 -0.86 -13.49 -17.01
C ALA A 26 -0.40 -12.40 -17.99
N ASP A 27 -1.14 -11.31 -18.12
CA ASP A 27 -0.83 -10.16 -18.98
C ASP A 27 -0.23 -8.98 -18.19
N ASP A 28 0.24 -9.22 -16.96
CA ASP A 28 0.75 -8.21 -16.01
C ASP A 28 -0.25 -7.11 -15.67
N GLN A 29 -1.55 -7.41 -15.73
CA GLN A 29 -2.62 -6.47 -15.37
C GLN A 29 -3.10 -6.71 -13.95
N VAL A 30 -3.40 -5.62 -13.23
CA VAL A 30 -3.96 -5.70 -11.88
C VAL A 30 -5.42 -6.14 -11.94
N VAL A 31 -5.73 -7.27 -11.32
CA VAL A 31 -7.08 -7.86 -11.28
C VAL A 31 -7.71 -7.86 -9.88
N GLY A 32 -6.92 -7.54 -8.86
CA GLY A 32 -7.38 -7.40 -7.48
C GLY A 32 -6.42 -6.58 -6.64
N PHE A 33 -6.91 -6.08 -5.50
CA PHE A 33 -6.04 -5.53 -4.47
C PHE A 33 -6.55 -5.86 -3.07
N GLU A 34 -5.60 -6.00 -2.15
CA GLU A 34 -5.85 -6.25 -0.74
C GLU A 34 -5.23 -5.16 0.14
N ILE A 35 -5.97 -4.72 1.15
CA ILE A 35 -5.45 -3.92 2.24
C ILE A 35 -5.39 -4.79 3.50
N LEU A 36 -4.16 -5.06 3.94
CA LEU A 36 -3.85 -5.77 5.18
C LEU A 36 -3.77 -4.76 6.34
N GLY A 37 -4.56 -4.99 7.39
CA GLY A 37 -4.44 -4.21 8.63
C GLY A 37 -5.15 -2.86 8.64
N TYR A 38 -6.43 -2.82 8.24
CA TYR A 38 -7.29 -1.64 8.45
C TYR A 38 -7.67 -1.49 9.94
N SER A 39 -6.73 -1.03 10.77
CA SER A 39 -7.07 -0.36 12.03
C SER A 39 -6.74 1.11 11.85
N GLY A 40 -7.79 1.94 11.79
CA GLY A 40 -7.75 3.37 11.44
C GLY A 40 -7.05 4.23 12.50
N GLY A 41 -5.75 4.05 12.63
CA GLY A 41 -4.92 4.85 13.50
C GLY A 41 -3.46 4.47 13.30
N CYS A 42 -2.73 5.30 12.57
CA CYS A 42 -1.28 5.37 12.71
C CYS A 42 -0.95 5.68 14.17
N ARG A 43 -0.81 4.66 15.01
CA ARG A 43 -0.01 4.71 16.23
C ARG A 43 1.29 4.04 15.87
N GLY A 44 2.30 4.86 15.56
CA GLY A 44 3.55 4.41 14.99
C GLY A 44 4.16 3.25 15.77
N ARG A 45 4.56 2.20 15.03
CA ARG A 45 5.91 1.62 15.01
C ARG A 45 5.86 0.32 14.20
N ILE A 46 6.04 0.43 12.87
CA ILE A 46 6.46 -0.71 12.04
C ILE A 46 7.96 -0.50 11.77
N SER A 47 8.79 -0.96 12.70
CA SER A 47 10.21 -1.23 12.42
C SER A 47 10.24 -2.53 11.60
N ARG A 48 10.99 -2.67 10.51
CA ARG A 48 12.37 -2.23 10.28
C ARG A 48 12.59 -1.92 8.80
N ARG A 49 13.40 -0.88 8.57
CA ARG A 49 14.09 -0.50 7.31
C ARG A 49 13.22 0.24 6.28
N CYS A 50 13.01 1.53 6.54
CA CYS A 50 12.94 2.54 5.48
C CYS A 50 14.34 2.71 4.88
N SER A 51 14.55 2.25 3.65
CA SER A 51 15.55 2.82 2.77
C SER A 51 14.81 3.62 1.70
N SER A 52 15.09 4.93 1.67
CA SER A 52 14.64 5.95 0.74
C SER A 52 13.13 6.22 0.65
N GLY A 53 12.69 7.27 1.38
CA GLY A 53 11.87 8.30 0.73
C GLY A 53 10.37 8.31 0.98
N TRP A 54 9.92 8.29 2.24
CA TRP A 54 8.59 8.80 2.59
C TRP A 54 8.75 9.75 3.77
N ARG A 55 8.71 11.08 3.51
CA ARG A 55 8.55 12.08 4.55
C ARG A 55 7.09 12.11 4.96
N ASP A 56 6.84 11.77 6.20
CA ASP A 56 5.65 12.09 6.95
C ASP A 56 5.39 13.61 6.90
N ALA A 57 4.35 14.03 6.19
CA ALA A 57 3.89 15.41 6.10
C ALA A 57 3.15 15.85 7.39
N SER A 58 3.74 15.54 8.55
CA SER A 58 3.18 15.83 9.87
C SER A 58 4.14 16.72 10.67
N GLY A 59 4.50 17.88 10.11
CA GLY A 59 5.26 18.94 10.79
C GLY A 59 4.54 20.28 10.66
N PRO A 60 4.47 21.11 11.71
CA PRO A 60 3.81 22.41 11.63
C PRO A 60 4.74 23.38 10.90
N GLY A 61 4.40 23.77 9.68
CA GLY A 61 5.29 24.61 8.90
C GLY A 61 4.77 25.01 7.53
N TRP A 62 3.55 25.54 7.47
CA TRP A 62 3.11 26.36 6.34
C TRP A 62 2.71 27.74 6.86
N LEU A 63 3.64 28.67 6.85
CA LEU A 63 3.32 30.10 6.73
C LEU A 63 4.22 30.68 5.64
N PRO A 64 3.65 31.44 4.68
CA PRO A 64 4.43 32.03 3.61
C PRO A 64 5.15 33.28 4.12
N LEU A 65 6.39 33.46 3.67
CA LEU A 65 6.98 34.77 3.39
C LEU A 65 7.52 34.72 1.95
#